data_AF-A0A2S9RKK8-F1
#
_entry.id   AF-A0A2S9RKK8-F1
#
_cell.length_a   1.000
_cell.length_b   1.000
_cell.length_c   1.000
_cell.angle_alpha   90.00
_cell.angle_beta   90.00
_cell.angle_gamma   90.00
#
_symmetry.space_group_name_H-M   'P 1'
#
loop_
_entity.id
_entity.type
_entity.pdbx_description
1 polymer ?
#
loop_
_entity_poly.entity_id
_entity_poly.type
_entity_poly.pdbx_seq_one_letter_code
_entity_poly.pdbx_strand_id
1 'polypeptide(L)'
;MVYLDPMYPHKQKSALVKKEMRIFQHLVGADLDADELLTPVLQLSRKRVVVKRPDYAEFLAQKVLHVSRETKNHRFDIYMGEAQC
;
A
#
# COMPACT_ATOMS: atom_id res chain seq x y z
N MET A 1 14.48 6.19 0.67
CA MET A 1 13.11 6.18 0.11
C MET A 1 12.63 4.75 0.22
N VAL A 2 11.42 4.55 0.74
CA VAL A 2 10.86 3.20 0.96
C VAL A 2 9.59 3.06 0.14
N TYR A 3 9.36 1.88 -0.40
CA TYR A 3 8.17 1.53 -1.18
C TYR A 3 7.45 0.36 -0.51
N LEU A 4 6.14 0.50 -0.35
CA LEU A 4 5.26 -0.47 0.30
C LEU A 4 4.11 -0.83 -0.66
N ASP A 5 3.88 -2.12 -0.88
CA ASP A 5 2.74 -2.65 -1.65
C ASP A 5 2.20 -3.89 -0.92
N PRO A 6 1.64 -3.73 0.28
CA PRO A 6 1.02 -4.82 1.01
C PRO A 6 -0.21 -5.36 0.25
N MET A 7 -0.44 -6.66 0.36
CA MET A 7 -1.55 -7.36 -0.28
C MET A 7 -2.88 -6.96 0.35
N TYR A 8 -3.51 -5.92 -0.20
CA TYR A 8 -4.78 -5.41 0.32
C TYR A 8 -5.92 -6.43 0.16
N PRO A 9 -6.84 -6.55 1.13
CA PRO A 9 -8.01 -7.40 1.01
C PRO A 9 -8.82 -7.08 -0.25
N HIS A 10 -8.86 -8.02 -1.18
CA HIS A 10 -9.55 -7.82 -2.45
C HIS A 10 -11.06 -7.91 -2.28
N LYS A 11 -11.79 -6.91 -2.80
CA LYS A 11 -13.22 -7.05 -3.06
C LYS A 11 -13.44 -8.01 -4.23
N GLN A 12 -14.47 -8.85 -4.15
CA GLN A 12 -14.85 -9.73 -5.26
C GLN A 12 -15.23 -8.88 -6.47
N LYS A 13 -14.55 -9.10 -7.59
CA LYS A 13 -14.92 -8.54 -8.90
C LYS A 13 -15.51 -9.66 -9.76
N SER A 14 -16.50 -9.32 -10.57
CA SER A 14 -17.16 -10.27 -11.49
C SER A 14 -16.22 -10.78 -12.60
N ALA A 15 -15.14 -10.04 -12.90
CA ALA A 15 -14.13 -10.43 -13.88
C ALA A 15 -12.96 -11.17 -13.22
N LEU A 16 -12.60 -12.32 -13.80
CA LEU A 16 -11.47 -13.13 -13.35
C LEU A 16 -10.14 -12.41 -13.60
N VAL A 17 -9.37 -12.21 -12.54
CA VAL A 17 -7.97 -11.77 -12.61
C VAL A 17 -7.11 -12.81 -13.30
N LYS A 18 -5.95 -12.38 -13.83
CA LYS A 18 -4.95 -13.28 -14.45
C LYS A 18 -4.64 -14.47 -13.54
N LYS A 19 -4.42 -15.64 -14.15
CA LYS A 19 -4.22 -16.90 -13.42
C LYS A 19 -3.05 -16.82 -12.44
N GLU A 20 -1.95 -16.17 -12.81
CA GLU A 20 -0.78 -16.05 -11.93
C GLU A 20 -1.10 -15.27 -10.66
N MET A 21 -1.88 -14.19 -10.77
CA MET A 21 -2.25 -13.34 -9.63
C MET A 21 -3.19 -14.06 -8.65
N ARG A 22 -4.08 -14.92 -9.16
CA ARG A 22 -4.94 -15.76 -8.31
C ARG A 22 -4.13 -16.75 -7.49
N ILE A 23 -3.13 -17.38 -8.11
CA ILE A 23 -2.24 -18.32 -7.41
C ILE A 23 -1.44 -17.58 -6.35
N PHE A 24 -0.87 -16.42 -6.69
CA PHE A 24 -0.09 -15.62 -5.75
C PHE A 24 -0.91 -15.21 -4.52
N GLN A 25 -2.12 -14.72 -4.75
CA GLN A 25 -3.05 -14.32 -3.68
C GLN A 25 -3.48 -15.49 -2.81
N HIS A 26 -3.73 -16.66 -3.40
CA HIS A 26 -4.12 -17.83 -2.62
C HIS A 26 -2.98 -18.32 -1.72
N LEU A 27 -1.73 -18.18 -2.17
CA LEU A 27 -0.56 -18.62 -1.42
C LEU A 27 -0.16 -17.62 -0.32
N VAL A 28 -0.17 -16.32 -0.61
CA VAL A 28 0.29 -15.27 0.32
C VAL A 28 -0.83 -14.82 1.26
N GLY A 29 -2.07 -14.77 0.78
CA GLY A 29 -3.19 -14.21 1.55
C GLY A 29 -3.21 -12.68 1.54
N ALA A 30 -4.00 -12.09 2.45
CA ALA A 30 -4.09 -10.65 2.61
C ALA A 30 -3.28 -10.20 3.85
N ASP A 31 -2.60 -9.06 3.73
CA ASP A 31 -1.81 -8.48 4.82
C ASP A 31 -2.74 -7.63 5.72
N LEU A 32 -3.25 -8.25 6.79
CA LEU A 32 -4.17 -7.61 7.74
C LEU A 32 -3.46 -6.69 8.74
N ASP A 33 -2.16 -6.92 8.95
CA ASP A 33 -1.25 -6.19 9.84
C ASP A 33 -0.46 -5.09 9.09
N ALA A 34 -0.76 -4.85 7.82
CA ALA A 34 -0.04 -3.89 6.98
C ALA A 34 0.00 -2.46 7.56
N ASP A 35 -0.98 -2.09 8.38
CA ASP A 35 -1.03 -0.79 9.04
C ASP A 35 0.13 -0.60 10.03
N GLU A 36 0.64 -1.67 10.64
CA GLU A 36 1.79 -1.62 11.56
C GLU A 36 3.10 -1.26 10.85
N LEU A 37 3.16 -1.40 9.52
CA LEU A 37 4.36 -1.10 8.73
C LEU A 37 4.60 0.40 8.57
N LEU A 38 3.57 1.25 8.64
CA LEU A 38 3.71 2.65 8.27
C LEU A 38 4.63 3.40 9.25
N THR A 39 4.38 3.27 10.55
CA THR A 39 5.11 3.96 11.61
C THR A 39 6.63 3.69 11.58
N PRO A 40 7.12 2.43 11.61
CA PRO A 40 8.56 2.16 11.58
C PRO A 40 9.20 2.62 10.27
N VAL A 41 8.48 2.53 9.15
CA VAL A 41 9.00 2.92 7.84
C VAL A 41 9.13 4.44 7.71
N LEU A 42 8.24 5.22 8.32
CA LEU A 42 8.37 6.67 8.39
C LEU A 42 9.60 7.08 9.20
N GLN A 43 9.85 6.42 10.33
CA GLN A 43 11.02 6.66 11.18
C GLN A 43 12.34 6.27 10.50
N LEU A 44 12.33 5.25 9.64
CA LEU A 44 13.51 4.80 8.90
C LEU A 44 13.79 5.67 7.66
N SER A 45 12.75 6.17 7.00
CA SER A 45 12.90 6.86 5.72
C SER A 45 13.34 8.32 5.92
N ARG A 46 14.40 8.73 5.21
CA ARG A 46 14.90 10.12 5.21
C ARG A 46 14.22 11.07 4.21
N LYS A 47 13.44 10.54 3.27
CA LYS A 47 12.87 11.34 2.17
C LYS A 47 11.37 11.15 2.08
N ARG A 48 10.98 10.00 1.54
CA ARG A 48 9.57 9.67 1.30
C ARG A 48 9.33 8.17 1.39
N VAL A 49 8.12 7.85 1.81
CA VAL A 49 7.53 6.51 1.83
C VAL A 49 6.41 6.52 0.81
N VAL A 50 6.41 5.56 -0.11
CA VAL A 50 5.39 5.45 -1.14
C VAL A 50 4.63 4.17 -0.91
N VAL A 51 3.32 4.27 -0.72
CA VAL A 51 2.43 3.15 -0.48
C VAL A 51 1.53 2.99 -1.70
N LYS A 52 1.53 1.83 -2.33
CA LYS A 52 0.58 1.51 -3.39
C LYS A 52 -0.74 1.03 -2.76
N ARG A 53 -1.85 1.63 -3.19
CA ARG A 53 -3.19 1.32 -2.68
C ARG A 53 -4.19 1.22 -3.83
N PRO A 54 -5.14 0.27 -3.80
CA PRO A 54 -6.30 0.32 -4.68
C PRO A 54 -7.08 1.64 -4.50
N ASP A 55 -7.73 2.14 -5.55
CA ASP A 55 -8.40 3.45 -5.50
C ASP A 55 -9.49 3.54 -4.41
N TYR A 56 -10.12 2.41 -4.08
CA TYR A 56 -11.18 2.30 -3.09
C TYR A 56 -10.68 1.97 -1.67
N ALA A 57 -9.39 1.68 -1.50
CA ALA A 57 -8.84 1.34 -0.20
C ALA A 57 -8.69 2.61 0.66
N GLU A 58 -8.87 2.49 1.97
CA GLU A 58 -8.57 3.58 2.90
C GLU A 58 -7.06 3.87 2.94
N PHE A 59 -6.65 4.96 3.58
CA PHE A 59 -5.23 5.25 3.79
C PHE A 59 -4.62 4.24 4.75
N LEU A 60 -3.33 3.93 4.53
CA LEU A 60 -2.61 3.01 5.40
C LEU A 60 -2.54 3.59 6.83
N ALA A 61 -2.86 2.76 7.83
CA ALA A 61 -2.96 3.14 9.24
C ALA A 61 -3.83 4.38 9.51
N GLN A 62 -4.83 4.64 8.64
CA GLN A 62 -5.70 5.83 8.69
C GLN A 62 -4.93 7.17 8.71
N LYS A 63 -3.65 7.19 8.33
CA LYS A 63 -2.83 8.41 8.32
C LYS A 63 -3.03 9.15 7.00
N VAL A 64 -3.37 10.43 7.10
CA VAL A 64 -3.53 11.32 5.94
C VAL A 64 -2.18 11.41 5.21
N LEU A 65 -2.23 11.14 3.92
CA LEU A 65 -1.09 11.27 3.01
C LEU A 65 -0.71 12.74 2.78
N HIS A 66 0.52 12.98 2.35
CA HIS A 66 0.93 14.34 1.96
C HIS A 66 0.60 14.62 0.50
N VAL A 67 0.82 13.63 -0.37
CA VAL A 67 0.55 13.72 -1.81
C VAL A 67 0.07 12.36 -2.30
N SER A 68 -0.98 12.32 -3.12
CA SER A 68 -1.40 11.12 -3.84
C SER A 68 -1.03 11.25 -5.32
N ARG A 69 -0.63 10.15 -5.95
CA ARG A 69 -0.56 10.04 -7.42
C ARG A 69 -1.50 8.95 -7.89
N GLU A 70 -2.58 9.36 -8.54
CA GLU A 70 -3.60 8.47 -9.05
C GLU A 70 -3.19 7.85 -10.38
N THR A 71 -3.63 6.60 -10.61
CA THR A 71 -3.56 5.92 -11.90
C THR A 71 -4.92 5.27 -12.20
N LYS A 72 -5.03 4.54 -13.31
CA LYS A 72 -6.30 3.97 -13.77
C LYS A 72 -6.98 2.99 -12.79
N ASN A 73 -6.21 2.30 -11.94
CA ASN A 73 -6.74 1.21 -11.09
C ASN A 73 -6.19 1.20 -9.66
N HIS A 74 -5.30 2.12 -9.35
CA HIS A 74 -4.63 2.24 -8.06
C HIS A 74 -4.04 3.63 -7.92
N ARG A 75 -3.67 4.00 -6.70
CA ARG A 75 -2.97 5.24 -6.39
C ARG A 75 -1.70 4.94 -5.59
N PHE A 76 -0.81 5.91 -5.60
CA PHE A 76 0.39 5.94 -4.78
C PHE A 76 0.24 7.02 -3.72
N ASP A 77 0.10 6.60 -2.47
CA ASP A 77 0.04 7.47 -1.31
C ASP A 77 1.48 7.78 -0.88
N ILE A 78 1.86 9.06 -0.88
CA ILE A 78 3.22 9.52 -0.58
C ILE A 78 3.23 10.19 0.78
N TYR A 79 4.06 9.65 1.67
CA TYR A 79 4.34 10.19 2.99
C TYR A 79 5.77 10.73 3.04
N MET A 80 5.98 11.81 3.80
CA MET A 80 7.33 12.32 4.06
C MET A 80 7.95 11.53 5.20
N GLY A 81 9.23 11.20 5.04
CA GLY A 81 9.98 10.50 6.08
C GLY A 81 10.25 11.40 7.28
N GLU A 82 10.28 10.81 8.48
CA GLU A 82 10.48 11.51 9.76
C GLU A 82 11.92 11.34 10.29
N ALA A 83 12.76 10.54 9.61
CA ALA A 83 14.14 10.32 10.03
C ALA A 83 14.95 11.64 10.01
N GLN A 84 15.44 12.06 11.17
CA GLN A 84 16.38 13.17 11.26
C GLN A 84 17.75 12.77 10.70
N CYS A 85 18.37 13.70 9.98
CA CYS A 85 19.76 13.60 9.54
C CYS A 85 20.72 13.69 10.71
#